data_AF-A0A0Q7SZP6-F1
#
_entry.id   AF-A0A0Q7SZP6-F1
#
_cell.length_a   1.000
_cell.length_b   1.000
_cell.length_c   1.000
_cell.angle_alpha   90.00
_cell.angle_beta   90.00
_cell.angle_gamma   90.00
#
_symmetry.space_group_name_H-M   'P 1'
#
loop_
_entity.id
_entity.type
_entity.pdbx_description
1 polymer ?
#
loop_
_entity_poly.entity_id
_entity_poly.type
_entity_poly.pdbx_seq_one_letter_code
_entity_poly.pdbx_strand_id
1 'polypeptide(L)'
;MEAHTTKGMPRPTPGWISLTHLAASSAMALGLAVLSPTVRAVDGCTVLLCLAAPSWRAIPQCVPPIRELLHDLARGRAFPSCAMAGGGNSAVHAWASAPDFCPPHYTRVQDGPNGPIYACDFQGAIAVTVDGMPFARTWWSIGGDAVTEFSAAAKTRLGSWDSRFDDDFAAWLATRPFPTDSSN
;
A
#
# COMPACT_ATOMS: atom_id res chain seq x y z
N MET A 1 -69.66 12.31 1.23
CA MET A 1 -69.13 13.55 0.63
C MET A 1 -69.18 14.58 1.74
N GLU A 2 -68.11 14.64 2.52
CA GLU A 2 -68.10 15.30 3.83
C GLU A 2 -67.46 16.69 3.75
N ALA A 3 -67.98 17.57 4.57
CA ALA A 3 -67.73 19.00 4.60
C ALA A 3 -66.38 19.34 5.23
N HIS A 4 -65.62 20.21 4.57
CA HIS A 4 -64.51 20.94 5.17
C HIS A 4 -64.99 22.36 5.49
N THR A 5 -65.00 22.74 6.77
CA THR A 5 -65.13 24.13 7.20
C THR A 5 -64.10 24.41 8.29
N THR A 6 -63.30 25.43 7.98
CA THR A 6 -62.15 25.96 8.70
C THR A 6 -62.59 26.82 9.90
N LYS A 7 -62.03 26.57 11.08
CA LYS A 7 -62.19 27.43 12.26
C LYS A 7 -60.94 28.29 12.43
N GLY A 8 -61.10 29.61 12.22
CA GLY A 8 -60.04 30.61 12.31
C GLY A 8 -59.54 30.83 13.74
N MET A 9 -58.23 31.05 13.85
CA MET A 9 -57.50 31.33 15.09
C MET A 9 -57.45 32.84 15.37
N PRO A 10 -57.62 33.31 16.63
CA PRO A 10 -57.52 34.73 16.98
C PRO A 10 -56.07 35.24 17.02
N ARG A 11 -55.88 36.52 16.67
CA ARG A 11 -54.60 37.26 16.69
C ARG A 11 -54.27 37.76 18.11
N PRO A 12 -53.01 37.67 18.58
CA PRO A 12 -52.58 38.31 19.83
C PRO A 12 -52.14 39.77 19.62
N THR A 13 -52.44 40.61 20.60
CA THR A 13 -52.08 42.04 20.72
C THR A 13 -50.69 42.23 21.37
N PRO A 14 -50.03 43.41 21.20
CA PRO A 14 -48.70 43.65 21.73
C PRO A 14 -48.77 44.24 23.14
N GLY A 15 -48.28 43.48 24.12
CA GLY A 15 -48.07 43.91 25.51
C GLY A 15 -46.57 44.01 25.82
N TRP A 16 -46.18 45.12 26.44
CA TRP A 16 -44.85 45.69 26.52
C TRP A 16 -44.52 45.80 28.00
N ILE A 17 -43.75 44.86 28.57
CA ILE A 17 -43.32 44.96 29.98
C ILE A 17 -41.89 44.42 30.15
N SER A 18 -41.09 45.35 30.68
CA SER A 18 -39.74 45.41 31.25
C SER A 18 -38.93 44.16 31.57
N LEU A 19 -37.62 44.35 31.35
CA LEU A 19 -36.49 43.56 31.83
C LEU A 19 -36.49 43.36 33.35
N THR A 20 -36.24 42.13 33.79
CA THR A 20 -35.46 41.80 34.99
C THR A 20 -34.77 40.45 34.79
N HIS A 21 -33.43 40.46 34.78
CA HIS A 21 -32.58 39.27 34.78
C HIS A 21 -32.73 38.49 36.10
N LEU A 22 -32.62 37.16 36.07
CA LEU A 22 -31.91 36.33 37.08
C LEU A 22 -31.89 34.83 36.69
N ALA A 23 -30.66 34.28 36.62
CA ALA A 23 -30.20 32.91 36.91
C ALA A 23 -30.83 31.70 36.15
N ALA A 24 -30.11 31.07 35.21
CA ALA A 24 -29.20 29.92 35.41
C ALA A 24 -29.94 28.64 35.89
N SER A 25 -30.18 27.61 35.08
CA SER A 25 -29.15 26.68 34.57
C SER A 25 -29.73 25.80 33.46
N SER A 26 -29.20 25.88 32.23
CA SER A 26 -29.49 24.91 31.17
C SER A 26 -28.40 23.85 31.18
N ALA A 27 -28.74 22.63 31.60
CA ALA A 27 -27.87 21.47 31.47
C ALA A 27 -27.66 21.15 29.99
N MET A 28 -26.56 21.66 29.42
CA MET A 28 -26.17 21.37 28.05
C MET A 28 -25.43 20.02 28.06
N ALA A 29 -26.13 18.95 27.69
CA ALA A 29 -25.51 17.66 27.42
C ALA A 29 -24.57 17.81 26.21
N LEU A 30 -23.27 17.89 26.47
CA LEU A 30 -22.24 17.84 25.43
C LEU A 30 -22.24 16.43 24.82
N GLY A 31 -22.71 16.33 23.58
CA GLY A 31 -22.60 15.10 22.78
C GLY A 31 -21.14 14.74 22.54
N LEU A 32 -20.71 13.59 23.04
CA LEU A 32 -19.46 12.95 22.66
C LEU A 32 -19.60 12.46 21.21
N ALA A 33 -19.18 13.27 20.24
CA ALA A 33 -18.96 12.82 18.88
C ALA A 33 -17.79 11.83 18.90
N VAL A 34 -18.08 10.53 18.80
CA VAL A 34 -17.06 9.51 18.57
C VAL A 34 -16.55 9.72 17.15
N LEU A 35 -15.40 10.38 17.00
CA LEU A 35 -14.65 10.33 15.75
C LEU A 35 -14.12 8.91 15.59
N SER A 36 -14.90 8.05 14.93
CA SER A 36 -14.38 6.77 14.46
C SER A 36 -13.26 7.07 13.47
N PRO A 37 -12.03 6.53 13.66
CA PRO A 37 -11.00 6.64 12.64
C PRO A 37 -11.56 6.01 11.35
N THR A 38 -11.55 6.76 10.25
CA THR A 38 -11.82 6.19 8.95
C THR A 38 -10.74 5.16 8.69
N VAL A 39 -11.10 3.87 8.69
CA VAL A 39 -10.24 2.81 8.15
C VAL A 39 -10.15 3.09 6.66
N ARG A 40 -9.11 3.82 6.26
CA ARG A 40 -8.73 3.96 4.87
C ARG A 40 -8.19 2.60 4.46
N ALA A 41 -9.01 1.80 3.79
CA ALA A 41 -8.48 0.69 3.03
C ALA A 41 -7.51 1.28 1.99
N VAL A 42 -6.33 0.68 1.86
CA VAL A 42 -5.39 1.04 0.81
C VAL A 42 -6.11 0.93 -0.53
N ASP A 43 -6.11 2.01 -1.31
CA ASP A 43 -6.69 1.98 -2.65
C ASP A 43 -5.81 1.09 -3.54
N GLY A 44 -6.30 -0.13 -3.79
CA GLY A 44 -5.59 -1.14 -4.58
C GLY A 44 -5.29 -0.68 -5.99
N CYS A 45 -6.09 0.22 -6.57
CA CYS A 45 -5.82 0.76 -7.89
C CYS A 45 -4.67 1.75 -7.87
N THR A 46 -4.65 2.64 -6.89
CA THR A 46 -3.51 3.53 -6.66
C THR A 46 -2.22 2.72 -6.41
N VAL A 47 -2.28 1.68 -5.57
CA VAL A 47 -1.13 0.80 -5.30
C VAL A 47 -0.64 0.09 -6.55
N LEU A 48 -1.54 -0.51 -7.35
CA LEU A 48 -1.15 -1.20 -8.57
C LEU A 48 -0.41 -0.26 -9.53
N LEU A 49 -0.94 0.96 -9.73
CA LEU A 49 -0.30 1.98 -10.56
C LEU A 49 1.05 2.41 -10.00
N CYS A 50 1.15 2.62 -8.69
CA CYS A 50 2.39 3.03 -8.04
C CYS A 50 3.46 1.94 -8.07
N LEU A 51 3.11 0.67 -7.92
CA LEU A 51 4.04 -0.45 -8.06
C LEU A 51 4.54 -0.63 -9.50
N ALA A 52 3.77 -0.18 -10.49
CA ALA A 52 4.18 -0.14 -11.89
C ALA A 52 4.99 1.11 -12.26
N ALA A 53 5.14 2.09 -11.36
CA ALA A 53 5.88 3.30 -11.65
C ALA A 53 7.40 3.04 -11.65
N PRO A 54 8.17 3.64 -12.58
CA PRO A 54 9.62 3.40 -12.73
C PRO A 54 10.44 3.70 -11.46
N SER A 55 9.98 4.66 -10.66
CA SER A 55 10.63 5.08 -9.42
C SER A 55 9.58 5.57 -8.42
N TRP A 56 8.74 4.68 -7.88
CA TRP A 56 7.62 5.06 -7.01
C TRP A 56 8.03 5.94 -5.81
N ARG A 57 9.27 5.80 -5.31
CA ARG A 57 9.81 6.63 -4.22
C ARG A 57 10.05 8.08 -4.62
N ALA A 58 10.30 8.34 -5.90
CA ALA A 58 10.46 9.68 -6.45
C ALA A 58 9.11 10.36 -6.74
N ILE A 59 8.00 9.64 -6.56
CA ILE A 59 6.65 10.10 -6.86
C ILE A 59 5.91 10.33 -5.53
N PRO A 60 5.71 11.59 -5.08
CA PRO A 60 5.18 11.88 -3.75
C PRO A 60 3.82 11.23 -3.45
N GLN A 61 2.94 11.14 -4.45
CA GLN A 61 1.63 10.48 -4.33
C GLN A 61 1.72 8.96 -4.16
N CYS A 62 2.84 8.33 -4.52
CA CYS A 62 3.05 6.89 -4.38
C CYS A 62 3.72 6.51 -3.06
N VAL A 63 4.41 7.44 -2.40
CA VAL A 63 5.13 7.13 -1.16
C VAL A 63 4.20 6.70 -0.03
N PRO A 64 3.14 7.44 0.33
CA PRO A 64 2.21 7.02 1.39
C PRO A 64 1.49 5.69 1.10
N PRO A 65 0.84 5.47 -0.06
CA PRO A 65 0.07 4.25 -0.27
C PRO A 65 0.94 3.00 -0.35
N ILE A 66 2.15 3.08 -0.92
CA ILE A 66 3.07 1.93 -0.93
C ILE A 66 3.57 1.64 0.49
N ARG A 67 3.91 2.65 1.30
CA ARG A 67 4.31 2.41 2.70
C ARG A 67 3.19 1.78 3.52
N GLU A 68 1.96 2.26 3.35
CA GLU A 68 0.79 1.70 4.02
C GLU A 68 0.54 0.24 3.59
N LEU A 69 0.64 -0.06 2.29
CA LEU A 69 0.59 -1.42 1.76
C LEU A 69 1.61 -2.33 2.43
N LEU A 70 2.90 -1.95 2.42
CA LEU A 70 3.96 -2.79 2.98
C LEU A 70 3.78 -3.03 4.48
N HIS A 71 3.31 -2.01 5.19
CA HIS A 71 2.95 -2.11 6.60
C HIS A 71 1.75 -3.03 6.85
N ASP A 72 0.74 -3.02 5.98
CA ASP A 72 -0.40 -3.91 6.07
C ASP A 72 0.00 -5.37 5.76
N LEU A 73 0.83 -5.60 4.74
CA LEU A 73 1.40 -6.92 4.43
C LEU A 73 2.24 -7.47 5.58
N ALA A 74 3.06 -6.62 6.22
CA ALA A 74 3.81 -6.95 7.43
C ALA A 74 2.93 -7.47 8.59
N ARG A 75 1.66 -7.07 8.62
CA ARG A 75 0.66 -7.50 9.61
C ARG A 75 -0.18 -8.68 9.15
N GLY A 76 0.18 -9.32 8.02
CA GLY A 76 -0.53 -10.45 7.45
C GLY A 76 -1.85 -10.09 6.79
N ARG A 77 -2.07 -8.81 6.45
CA ARG A 77 -3.27 -8.40 5.72
C ARG A 77 -3.17 -8.83 4.26
N ALA A 78 -4.33 -9.08 3.65
CA ALA A 78 -4.40 -9.42 2.25
C ALA A 78 -3.97 -8.25 1.36
N PHE A 79 -3.38 -8.56 0.22
CA PHE A 79 -3.09 -7.58 -0.82
C PHE A 79 -4.40 -6.97 -1.36
N PRO A 80 -4.49 -5.64 -1.55
CA PRO A 80 -5.71 -4.99 -1.98
C PRO A 80 -6.05 -5.32 -3.45
N SER A 81 -7.34 -5.42 -3.77
CA SER A 81 -7.80 -5.62 -5.14
C SER A 81 -8.01 -4.29 -5.88
N CYS A 82 -7.93 -4.31 -7.21
CA CYS A 82 -8.27 -3.17 -8.06
C CYS A 82 -9.27 -3.60 -9.16
N ALA A 83 -10.53 -3.22 -9.00
CA ALA A 83 -11.57 -3.52 -10.00
C ALA A 83 -11.38 -2.76 -11.33
N MET A 84 -10.68 -1.61 -11.29
CA MET A 84 -10.43 -0.76 -12.46
C MET A 84 -9.16 -1.12 -13.23
N ALA A 85 -8.43 -2.18 -12.85
CA ALA A 85 -7.16 -2.54 -13.48
C ALA A 85 -7.34 -2.96 -14.95
N GLY A 86 -8.54 -3.43 -15.33
CA GLY A 86 -8.77 -4.05 -16.63
C GLY A 86 -8.20 -5.46 -16.70
N GLY A 87 -8.55 -6.20 -17.76
CA GLY A 87 -8.04 -7.56 -17.96
C GLY A 87 -6.53 -7.60 -18.19
N GLY A 88 -5.85 -8.60 -17.62
CA GLY A 88 -4.40 -8.78 -17.78
C GLY A 88 -3.52 -7.92 -16.88
N ASN A 89 -4.10 -6.98 -16.12
CA ASN A 89 -3.37 -6.16 -15.16
C ASN A 89 -3.64 -6.64 -13.74
N SER A 90 -2.58 -6.94 -12.99
CA SER A 90 -2.71 -7.40 -11.61
C SER A 90 -1.45 -7.15 -10.81
N ALA A 91 -1.59 -7.18 -9.49
CA ALA A 91 -0.48 -7.29 -8.57
C ALA A 91 -0.80 -8.35 -7.52
N VAL A 92 0.16 -9.22 -7.23
CA VAL A 92 0.00 -10.32 -6.29
C VAL A 92 1.18 -10.37 -5.32
N HIS A 93 0.89 -10.66 -4.05
CA HIS A 93 1.89 -10.79 -3.01
C HIS A 93 2.24 -12.26 -2.74
N ALA A 94 3.52 -12.54 -2.50
CA ALA A 94 4.00 -13.82 -1.99
C ALA A 94 5.12 -13.60 -0.96
N TRP A 95 5.17 -14.45 0.06
CA TRP A 95 6.27 -14.47 1.03
C TRP A 95 7.55 -15.02 0.39
N ALA A 96 8.68 -14.40 0.68
CA ALA A 96 10.00 -14.81 0.23
C ALA A 96 10.39 -16.14 0.89
N SER A 97 11.09 -17.00 0.15
CA SER A 97 11.58 -18.28 0.67
C SER A 97 12.92 -18.62 0.01
N ALA A 98 14.03 -18.32 0.68
CA ALA A 98 15.34 -18.62 0.14
C ALA A 98 15.63 -20.14 0.15
N PRO A 99 16.35 -20.68 -0.86
CA PRO A 99 16.89 -19.96 -2.01
C PRO A 99 15.90 -19.78 -3.17
N ASP A 100 14.80 -20.54 -3.20
CA ASP A 100 13.94 -20.70 -4.39
C ASP A 100 13.18 -19.43 -4.81
N PHE A 101 12.78 -18.60 -3.84
CA PHE A 101 12.06 -17.35 -4.05
C PHE A 101 12.72 -16.23 -3.25
N CYS A 102 13.95 -15.93 -3.64
CA CYS A 102 14.72 -14.76 -3.21
C CYS A 102 15.74 -14.43 -4.31
N PRO A 103 16.02 -13.16 -4.64
CA PRO A 103 17.07 -12.83 -5.58
C PRO A 103 18.42 -13.27 -5.01
N PRO A 104 19.31 -13.86 -5.81
CA PRO A 104 20.49 -14.51 -5.28
C PRO A 104 21.51 -13.54 -4.66
N HIS A 105 21.45 -12.26 -5.02
CA HIS A 105 22.24 -11.18 -4.43
C HIS A 105 21.71 -10.68 -3.07
N TYR A 106 20.47 -11.05 -2.73
CA TYR A 106 19.84 -10.82 -1.42
C TYR A 106 19.67 -12.10 -0.59
N THR A 107 20.22 -13.21 -1.06
CA THR A 107 20.26 -14.47 -0.30
C THR A 107 21.51 -14.51 0.57
N ARG A 108 21.33 -14.76 1.85
CA ARG A 108 22.40 -15.04 2.82
C ARG A 108 22.53 -16.53 3.02
N VAL A 109 23.76 -17.00 3.10
CA VAL A 109 24.09 -18.41 3.36
C VAL A 109 24.94 -18.46 4.63
N GLN A 110 24.55 -19.31 5.57
CA GLN A 110 25.28 -19.57 6.80
C GLN A 110 25.47 -21.07 6.96
N ASP A 111 26.59 -21.50 7.55
CA ASP A 111 26.79 -22.92 7.85
C ASP A 111 25.93 -23.32 9.04
N GLY A 112 25.12 -24.36 8.86
CA GLY A 112 24.29 -24.96 9.90
C GLY A 112 24.70 -26.40 10.22
N PRO A 113 24.26 -26.94 11.37
CA PRO A 113 24.56 -28.33 11.77
C PRO A 113 24.13 -29.40 10.75
N ASN A 114 23.13 -29.09 9.92
CA ASN A 114 22.54 -30.00 8.93
C ASN A 114 22.81 -29.56 7.48
N GLY A 115 23.77 -28.67 7.26
CA GLY A 115 24.04 -28.05 5.95
C GLY A 115 23.75 -26.55 5.91
N PRO A 116 23.83 -25.92 4.73
CA PRO A 116 23.69 -24.48 4.59
C PRO A 116 22.27 -24.02 4.95
N ILE A 117 22.19 -22.95 5.75
CA ILE A 117 20.98 -22.23 6.10
C ILE A 117 20.86 -21.02 5.17
N TYR A 118 19.77 -20.95 4.44
CA TYR A 118 19.46 -19.85 3.54
C TYR A 118 18.48 -18.88 4.19
N ALA A 119 18.77 -17.60 4.12
CA ALA A 119 17.86 -16.53 4.52
C ALA A 119 17.77 -15.50 3.40
N CYS A 120 16.59 -14.89 3.24
CA CYS A 120 16.39 -13.77 2.32
C CYS A 120 16.43 -12.46 3.11
N ASP A 121 17.11 -11.44 2.59
CA ASP A 121 17.08 -10.10 3.19
C ASP A 121 15.68 -9.48 3.15
N PHE A 122 14.86 -9.90 2.18
CA PHE A 122 13.48 -9.50 2.01
C PHE A 122 12.52 -10.57 2.53
N GLN A 123 11.36 -10.12 2.98
CA GLN A 123 10.36 -10.99 3.60
C GLN A 123 9.27 -11.38 2.62
N GLY A 124 8.97 -10.53 1.65
CA GLY A 124 8.02 -10.82 0.60
C GLY A 124 8.34 -10.10 -0.68
N ALA A 125 7.58 -10.45 -1.71
CA ALA A 125 7.61 -9.80 -2.99
C ALA A 125 6.19 -9.56 -3.51
N ILE A 126 6.04 -8.46 -4.24
CA ILE A 126 4.81 -8.12 -4.95
C ILE A 126 5.12 -8.15 -6.44
N ALA A 127 4.54 -9.10 -7.16
CA ALA A 127 4.68 -9.23 -8.61
C ALA A 127 3.55 -8.47 -9.32
N VAL A 128 3.92 -7.57 -10.21
CA VAL A 128 3.01 -6.79 -11.06
C VAL A 128 3.01 -7.39 -12.46
N THR A 129 1.82 -7.60 -12.99
CA THR A 129 1.56 -8.02 -14.37
C THR A 129 0.86 -6.89 -15.10
N VAL A 130 1.32 -6.59 -16.31
CA VAL A 130 0.70 -5.60 -17.21
C VAL A 130 0.45 -6.27 -18.56
N ASP A 131 -0.79 -6.20 -19.05
CA ASP A 131 -1.23 -6.86 -20.28
C ASP A 131 -0.91 -8.37 -20.34
N GLY A 132 -1.02 -9.06 -19.19
CA GLY A 132 -0.72 -10.48 -19.04
C GLY A 132 0.76 -10.83 -18.95
N MET A 133 1.66 -9.83 -19.02
CA MET A 133 3.11 -10.04 -18.99
C MET A 133 3.74 -9.56 -17.67
N PRO A 134 4.74 -10.26 -17.13
CA PRO A 134 5.49 -9.79 -15.97
C PRO A 134 6.09 -8.41 -16.22
N PHE A 135 5.75 -7.45 -15.34
CA PHE A 135 6.16 -6.06 -15.47
C PHE A 135 7.26 -5.72 -14.47
N ALA A 136 6.96 -5.86 -13.18
CA ALA A 136 7.89 -5.56 -12.10
C ALA A 136 7.68 -6.50 -10.92
N ARG A 137 8.68 -6.60 -10.06
CA ARG A 137 8.60 -7.30 -8.78
C ARG A 137 9.24 -6.46 -7.70
N THR A 138 8.44 -6.01 -6.74
CA THR A 138 8.94 -5.24 -5.60
C THR A 138 9.16 -6.16 -4.42
N TRP A 139 10.42 -6.36 -4.05
CA TRP A 139 10.86 -7.06 -2.85
C TRP A 139 10.80 -6.10 -1.67
N TRP A 140 10.32 -6.56 -0.51
CA TRP A 140 10.07 -5.69 0.64
C TRP A 140 10.38 -6.36 1.99
N SER A 141 10.69 -5.56 3.00
CA SER A 141 10.94 -6.02 4.37
C SER A 141 10.14 -5.20 5.39
N ILE A 142 9.87 -5.79 6.57
CA ILE A 142 9.25 -5.09 7.71
C ILE A 142 10.09 -3.89 8.17
N GLY A 143 11.40 -3.90 7.92
CA GLY A 143 12.28 -2.76 8.19
C GLY A 143 12.01 -1.54 7.31
N GLY A 144 11.08 -1.63 6.35
CA GLY A 144 10.72 -0.55 5.44
C GLY A 144 11.60 -0.48 4.19
N ASP A 145 12.56 -1.39 4.05
CA ASP A 145 13.32 -1.50 2.81
C ASP A 145 12.46 -2.16 1.73
N ALA A 146 12.63 -1.69 0.50
CA ALA A 146 12.04 -2.31 -0.68
C ALA A 146 12.86 -2.00 -1.92
N VAL A 147 12.92 -2.92 -2.87
CA VAL A 147 13.62 -2.74 -4.14
C VAL A 147 12.78 -3.34 -5.27
N THR A 148 12.78 -2.69 -6.44
CA THR A 148 11.94 -3.09 -7.56
C THR A 148 12.79 -3.64 -8.69
N GLU A 149 12.58 -4.92 -9.01
CA GLU A 149 13.08 -5.59 -10.20
C GLU A 149 12.12 -5.32 -11.36
N PHE A 150 12.57 -4.65 -12.41
CA PHE A 150 11.79 -4.49 -13.64
C PHE A 150 12.15 -5.58 -14.66
N SER A 151 11.15 -6.10 -15.38
CA SER A 151 11.40 -7.03 -16.48
C SER A 151 12.12 -6.33 -17.65
N ALA A 152 12.81 -7.09 -18.50
CA ALA A 152 13.47 -6.53 -19.68
C ALA A 152 12.48 -5.75 -20.58
N ALA A 153 11.28 -6.29 -20.78
CA ALA A 153 10.22 -5.61 -21.54
C ALA A 153 9.72 -4.34 -20.84
N ALA A 154 9.68 -4.30 -19.50
CA ALA A 154 9.35 -3.08 -18.77
C ALA A 154 10.46 -2.03 -18.92
N LYS A 155 11.73 -2.40 -18.79
CA LYS A 155 12.89 -1.50 -18.95
C LYS A 155 12.92 -0.84 -20.33
N THR A 156 12.70 -1.62 -21.40
CA THR A 156 12.61 -1.09 -22.77
C THR A 156 11.48 -0.06 -22.92
N ARG A 157 10.34 -0.26 -22.24
CA ARG A 157 9.19 0.67 -22.29
C ARG A 157 9.41 1.93 -21.45
N LEU A 158 10.03 1.79 -20.28
CA LEU A 158 10.19 2.89 -19.32
C LEU A 158 11.33 3.83 -19.70
N GLY A 159 12.41 3.32 -20.31
CA GLY A 159 13.62 4.08 -20.64
C GLY A 159 14.48 4.45 -19.43
N SER A 160 13.87 4.83 -18.30
CA SER A 160 14.53 5.10 -17.01
C SER A 160 13.72 4.50 -15.86
N TRP A 161 14.40 4.00 -14.84
CA TRP A 161 13.81 3.37 -13.65
C TRP A 161 14.77 3.48 -12.46
N ASP A 162 14.29 3.12 -11.26
CA ASP A 162 15.14 2.93 -10.09
C ASP A 162 16.04 1.71 -10.30
N SER A 163 17.33 1.95 -10.58
CA SER A 163 18.31 0.93 -10.97
C SER A 163 18.87 0.11 -9.80
N ARG A 164 18.48 0.39 -8.55
CA ARG A 164 19.10 -0.24 -7.37
C ARG A 164 19.16 -1.77 -7.47
N PHE A 165 18.09 -2.43 -7.92
CA PHE A 165 18.09 -3.90 -8.10
C PHE A 165 19.19 -4.36 -9.06
N ASP A 166 19.34 -3.66 -10.18
CA ASP A 166 20.28 -4.00 -11.23
C ASP A 166 21.72 -3.74 -10.79
N ASP A 167 21.94 -2.62 -10.10
CA ASP A 167 23.25 -2.23 -9.58
C ASP A 167 23.72 -3.21 -8.50
N ASP A 168 22.81 -3.59 -7.57
CA ASP A 168 23.10 -4.57 -6.52
C ASP A 168 23.37 -5.96 -7.11
N PHE A 169 22.63 -6.36 -8.16
CA PHE A 169 22.88 -7.61 -8.88
C PHE A 169 24.21 -7.61 -9.62
N ALA A 170 24.56 -6.50 -10.29
CA ALA A 170 25.82 -6.35 -11.00
C ALA A 170 27.02 -6.38 -10.04
N ALA A 171 26.92 -5.70 -8.89
CA ALA A 171 27.93 -5.73 -7.85
C ALA A 171 28.13 -7.16 -7.31
N TRP A 172 27.04 -7.88 -7.05
CA TRP A 172 27.11 -9.27 -6.64
C TRP A 172 27.73 -10.17 -7.71
N LEU A 173 27.37 -10.02 -8.99
CA LEU A 173 27.95 -10.78 -10.10
C LEU A 173 29.47 -10.59 -10.19
N ALA A 174 29.96 -9.37 -9.97
CA ALA A 174 31.39 -9.06 -9.97
C ALA A 174 32.18 -9.77 -8.86
N THR A 175 31.52 -10.25 -7.80
CA THR A 175 32.16 -11.02 -6.73
C THR A 175 32.10 -12.53 -6.93
N ARG A 176 31.36 -13.02 -7.94
CA ARG A 176 31.22 -14.46 -8.16
C ARG A 176 32.51 -15.02 -8.74
N PRO A 177 32.96 -16.20 -8.29
CA PRO A 177 34.11 -16.84 -8.90
C PRO A 177 33.84 -17.04 -10.38
N PHE A 178 34.79 -16.62 -11.22
CA PHE A 178 34.79 -17.04 -12.62
C PHE A 178 34.81 -18.57 -12.65
N PRO A 179 34.07 -19.23 -13.56
CA PRO A 179 34.27 -20.65 -13.79
C PRO A 179 35.74 -20.85 -14.16
N THR A 180 36.54 -21.35 -13.23
CA THR A 180 37.84 -21.89 -13.58
C THR A 180 37.54 -23.17 -14.31
N ASP A 181 37.80 -23.21 -15.62
CA ASP A 181 37.71 -24.41 -16.42
C ASP A 181 38.48 -25.53 -15.71
N SER A 182 37.76 -26.39 -15.01
CA SER A 182 38.29 -27.64 -14.51
C SER A 182 38.38 -28.59 -15.69
N SER A 183 39.33 -28.32 -16.58
CA SER A 183 39.86 -29.30 -17.51
C SER A 183 40.81 -30.20 -16.71
N ASN A 184 40.33 -31.39 -16.35
CA ASN A 184 41.18 -32.54 -16.06
C ASN A 184 40.48 -33.80 -16.54
#